data_AF-F3ZLG9-F1
#
_entry.id   AF-F3ZLG9-F1
#
_cell.length_a   1.000
_cell.length_b   1.000
_cell.length_c   1.000
_cell.angle_alpha   90.00
_cell.angle_beta   90.00
_cell.angle_gamma   90.00
#
_symmetry.space_group_name_H-M   'P 1'
#
loop_
_entity.id
_entity.type
_entity.pdbx_description
1 polymer ?
#
loop_
_entity_poly.entity_id
_entity_poly.type
_entity_poly.pdbx_seq_one_letter_code
_entity_poly.pdbx_strand_id
1 'polypeptide(L)'
;MRVGPCTYTNLVRARGARGGARGPVTGAAPRGTITQGVTTVASGNAIRGSRVGAGPMGEAERGETAPRLRISFWCANGHETQPSFASDAQVPDTWDCPRCGFPAGQDQEHPPDPPRNEPYKTHLAYVRERRSDADGEAILAEALAKLRGEI
;
A
#
# COMPACT_ATOMS: atom_id res chain seq x y z
N MET A 1 -3.51 -46.20 0.36
CA MET A 1 -4.17 -44.89 0.57
C MET A 1 -3.88 -44.00 -0.65
N ARG A 2 -4.92 -43.46 -1.27
CA ARG A 2 -4.89 -42.79 -2.58
C ARG A 2 -4.47 -41.32 -2.41
N VAL A 3 -3.43 -40.88 -3.11
CA VAL A 3 -3.09 -39.46 -3.31
C VAL A 3 -3.55 -39.07 -4.71
N GLY A 4 -4.56 -38.20 -4.78
CA GLY A 4 -5.05 -37.63 -6.03
C GLY A 4 -4.18 -36.44 -6.50
N PRO A 5 -4.12 -36.14 -7.81
CA PRO A 5 -3.35 -35.03 -8.34
C PRO A 5 -4.14 -33.70 -8.30
N CYS A 6 -3.57 -32.68 -7.65
CA CYS A 6 -4.00 -31.29 -7.80
C CYS A 6 -3.33 -30.69 -9.05
N THR A 7 -4.07 -30.60 -10.15
CA THR A 7 -3.66 -29.87 -11.35
C THR A 7 -4.02 -28.39 -11.20
N TYR A 8 -3.01 -27.52 -11.16
CA TYR A 8 -3.18 -26.07 -11.27
C TYR A 8 -2.61 -25.61 -12.61
N THR A 9 -3.48 -25.43 -13.59
CA THR A 9 -3.17 -24.84 -14.90
C THR A 9 -3.58 -23.38 -14.89
N ASN A 10 -2.62 -22.47 -14.73
CA ASN A 10 -2.81 -21.05 -15.01
C ASN A 10 -2.00 -20.64 -16.25
N LEU A 11 -2.74 -20.33 -17.32
CA LEU A 11 -2.26 -19.70 -18.54
C LEU A 11 -2.19 -18.19 -18.33
N VAL A 12 -0.98 -17.63 -18.33
CA VAL A 12 -0.74 -16.19 -18.39
C VAL A 12 -0.49 -15.80 -19.84
N ARG A 13 -1.31 -14.89 -20.40
CA ARG A 13 -1.02 -14.27 -21.70
C ARG A 13 -1.10 -12.74 -21.66
N ALA A 14 0.07 -12.17 -21.92
CA ALA A 14 0.43 -10.94 -22.63
C ALA A 14 -0.33 -9.60 -22.44
N ARG A 15 0.51 -8.60 -22.18
CA ARG A 15 0.33 -7.14 -22.22
C ARG A 15 -0.27 -6.63 -23.54
N GLY A 16 -1.03 -5.53 -23.46
CA GLY A 16 -1.36 -4.66 -24.59
C GLY A 16 -1.49 -3.21 -24.14
N ALA A 17 -0.54 -2.36 -24.54
CA ALA A 17 -0.51 -0.93 -24.31
C ALA A 17 -1.40 -0.19 -25.31
N ARG A 18 -2.15 0.84 -24.89
CA ARG A 18 -2.63 1.92 -25.77
C ARG A 18 -2.79 3.23 -25.00
N GLY A 19 -2.10 4.26 -25.47
CA GLY A 19 -2.30 5.65 -25.07
C GLY A 19 -3.53 6.26 -25.76
N GLY A 20 -4.08 7.31 -25.14
CA GLY A 20 -5.20 8.08 -25.67
C GLY A 20 -5.13 9.52 -25.14
N ALA A 21 -5.12 10.47 -26.07
CA ALA A 21 -4.89 11.89 -25.87
C ALA A 21 -6.03 12.60 -25.11
N ARG A 22 -5.68 13.64 -24.35
CA ARG A 22 -6.62 14.56 -23.68
C ARG A 22 -6.93 15.73 -24.62
N GLY A 23 -8.18 15.80 -25.12
CA GLY A 23 -8.74 16.99 -25.76
C GLY A 23 -9.42 17.93 -24.75
N PRO A 24 -9.71 19.19 -25.10
CA PRO A 24 -10.24 20.20 -24.19
C PRO A 24 -11.75 20.06 -23.99
N VAL A 25 -12.22 20.25 -22.75
CA VAL A 25 -13.64 20.28 -22.40
C VAL A 25 -14.15 21.72 -22.38
N THR A 26 -14.88 22.12 -23.42
CA THR A 26 -15.74 23.31 -23.40
C THR A 26 -17.12 22.89 -23.86
N GLY A 27 -18.12 23.02 -22.98
CA GLY A 27 -19.50 22.68 -23.30
C GLY A 27 -20.42 22.97 -22.12
N ALA A 28 -20.98 24.17 -22.12
CA ALA A 28 -22.04 24.59 -21.20
C ALA A 28 -23.31 23.75 -21.43
N ALA A 29 -23.88 23.21 -20.35
CA ALA A 29 -25.13 22.46 -20.38
C ALA A 29 -26.35 23.39 -20.21
N PRO A 30 -27.41 23.24 -21.03
CA PRO A 30 -28.67 23.96 -20.81
C PRO A 30 -29.50 23.33 -19.68
N ARG A 31 -30.24 24.19 -18.96
CA ARG A 31 -31.23 23.79 -17.94
C ARG A 31 -32.44 23.16 -18.63
N GLY A 32 -32.56 21.83 -18.51
CA GLY A 32 -33.78 21.09 -18.83
C GLY A 32 -34.56 20.77 -17.55
N THR A 33 -35.78 21.29 -17.44
CA THR A 33 -36.80 20.86 -16.48
C THR A 33 -37.20 19.42 -16.75
N ILE A 34 -36.83 18.52 -15.83
CA ILE A 34 -37.26 17.11 -15.84
C ILE A 34 -38.61 17.00 -15.12
N THR A 35 -39.65 16.75 -15.91
CA THR A 35 -40.95 16.27 -15.46
C THR A 35 -40.80 14.92 -14.75
N GLN A 36 -41.44 14.76 -13.60
CA GLN A 36 -41.42 13.55 -12.78
C GLN A 36 -42.10 12.39 -13.50
N GLY A 37 -41.31 11.52 -14.13
CA GLY A 37 -41.74 10.17 -14.44
C GLY A 37 -41.60 9.31 -13.18
N VAL A 38 -42.73 8.83 -12.65
CA VAL A 38 -42.75 7.73 -11.69
C VAL A 38 -42.17 6.50 -12.39
N THR A 39 -40.90 6.19 -12.10
CA THR A 39 -40.31 4.89 -12.36
C THR A 39 -40.28 4.11 -11.06
N THR A 40 -41.22 3.18 -10.94
CA THR A 40 -41.21 2.08 -9.97
C THR A 40 -39.89 1.31 -10.15
N VAL A 41 -38.91 1.56 -9.29
CA VAL A 41 -37.70 0.73 -9.23
C VAL A 41 -38.01 -0.53 -8.41
N ALA A 42 -38.02 -1.66 -9.10
CA ALA A 42 -38.09 -2.98 -8.50
C ALA A 42 -36.99 -3.12 -7.43
N SER A 43 -37.38 -3.66 -6.27
CA SER A 43 -36.52 -3.95 -5.13
C SER A 43 -35.49 -5.03 -5.48
N GLY A 44 -34.43 -4.64 -6.18
CA GLY A 44 -33.15 -5.35 -6.20
C GLY A 44 -32.28 -4.76 -5.09
N ASN A 45 -31.83 -5.59 -4.15
CA ASN A 45 -31.00 -5.18 -3.01
C ASN A 45 -29.84 -4.26 -3.43
N ALA A 46 -30.02 -2.95 -3.24
CA ALA A 46 -28.96 -1.97 -3.43
C ALA A 46 -27.95 -2.11 -2.28
N ILE A 47 -26.75 -2.62 -2.59
CA ILE A 47 -25.65 -2.69 -1.62
C ILE A 47 -25.25 -1.26 -1.27
N ARG A 48 -25.70 -0.81 -0.10
CA ARG A 48 -25.39 0.52 0.43
C ARG A 48 -24.16 0.38 1.32
N GLY A 49 -22.98 0.66 0.75
CA GLY A 49 -21.75 0.75 1.54
C GLY A 49 -21.81 1.99 2.44
N SER A 50 -21.87 1.81 3.75
CA SER A 50 -21.64 2.90 4.70
C SER A 50 -20.13 3.07 4.89
N ARG A 51 -19.63 4.30 4.71
CA ARG A 51 -18.25 4.65 5.07
C ARG A 51 -18.12 4.55 6.59
N VAL A 52 -17.09 3.85 7.07
CA VAL A 52 -16.69 3.90 8.48
C VAL A 52 -16.14 5.30 8.77
N GLY A 53 -16.87 6.07 9.58
CA GLY A 53 -16.56 7.44 9.96
C GLY A 53 -17.79 8.13 10.56
N ALA A 54 -17.60 9.16 11.38
CA ALA A 54 -18.72 9.95 11.91
C ALA A 54 -19.41 10.71 10.75
N GLY A 55 -20.72 10.52 10.59
CA GLY A 55 -21.53 11.22 9.60
C GLY A 55 -21.63 12.72 9.87
N PRO A 56 -22.06 13.52 8.89
CA PRO A 56 -22.10 14.98 9.00
C PRO A 56 -23.24 15.43 9.92
N MET A 57 -22.94 15.50 11.22
CA MET A 57 -23.56 16.38 12.20
C MET A 57 -22.57 16.53 13.35
N GLY A 58 -21.65 17.47 13.20
CA GLY A 58 -20.92 18.03 14.33
C GLY A 58 -21.75 19.17 14.92
N GLU A 59 -21.71 19.32 16.23
CA GLU A 59 -22.27 20.48 16.93
C GLU A 59 -21.79 21.79 16.26
N ALA A 60 -22.72 22.76 16.10
CA ALA A 60 -22.45 24.02 15.39
C ALA A 60 -21.34 24.85 16.06
N GLU A 61 -21.17 24.68 17.37
CA GLU A 61 -20.11 25.30 18.16
C GLU A 61 -19.24 24.18 18.74
N ARG A 62 -18.06 24.00 18.16
CA ARG A 62 -16.99 23.19 18.75
C ARG A 62 -16.36 24.10 19.81
N GLY A 63 -16.55 23.76 21.09
CA GLY A 63 -16.12 24.59 22.23
C GLY A 63 -14.65 25.05 22.20
N GLU A 64 -14.21 25.74 23.24
CA GLU A 64 -12.89 26.37 23.28
C GLU A 64 -11.75 25.38 22.97
N THR A 65 -10.83 25.81 22.10
CA THR A 65 -9.75 24.94 21.63
C THR A 65 -8.75 24.70 22.75
N ALA A 66 -8.47 23.43 23.04
CA ALA A 66 -7.48 23.07 24.04
C ALA A 66 -6.08 23.65 23.69
N PRO A 67 -5.32 24.09 24.71
CA PRO A 67 -3.93 24.51 24.52
C PRO A 67 -3.10 23.40 23.87
N ARG A 68 -2.34 23.76 22.83
CA ARG A 68 -1.55 22.83 22.00
C ARG A 68 -0.08 23.21 21.93
N LEU A 69 0.79 22.21 21.99
CA LEU A 69 2.24 22.31 21.84
C LEU A 69 2.65 21.73 20.50
N ARG A 70 3.61 22.36 19.83
CA ARG A 70 4.20 21.84 18.60
C ARG A 70 5.63 21.38 18.89
N ILE A 71 5.92 20.13 18.59
CA ILE A 71 7.21 19.52 18.90
C ILE A 71 7.78 18.99 17.59
N SER A 72 9.04 19.33 17.30
CA SER A 72 9.72 18.89 16.08
C SER A 72 10.37 17.52 16.33
N PHE A 73 10.23 16.64 15.34
CA PHE A 73 10.86 15.33 15.28
C PHE A 73 11.63 15.20 13.97
N TRP A 74 12.80 14.58 14.02
CA TRP A 74 13.69 14.35 12.88
C TRP A 74 13.89 12.85 12.66
N CYS A 75 13.70 12.38 11.42
CA CYS A 75 14.00 11.00 11.05
C CYS A 75 15.41 10.85 10.49
N ALA A 76 15.88 9.61 10.36
CA ALA A 76 17.21 9.28 9.81
C ALA A 76 17.45 9.84 8.39
N ASN A 77 16.39 10.16 7.63
CA ASN A 77 16.50 10.78 6.30
C ASN A 77 16.51 12.33 6.34
N GLY A 78 16.56 12.95 7.52
CA GLY A 78 16.58 14.40 7.70
C GLY A 78 15.22 15.10 7.50
N HIS A 79 14.10 14.36 7.51
CA HIS A 79 12.78 14.99 7.46
C HIS A 79 12.37 15.51 8.83
N GLU A 80 12.12 16.82 8.93
CA GLU A 80 11.43 17.41 10.08
C GLU A 80 9.92 17.16 9.99
N THR A 81 9.32 16.77 11.12
CA THR A 81 7.88 16.60 11.31
C THR A 81 7.46 17.33 12.58
N GLN A 82 6.41 18.15 12.53
CA GLN A 82 5.98 18.97 13.66
C GLN A 82 4.52 18.67 14.07
N PRO A 83 4.24 17.50 14.69
CA PRO A 83 2.92 17.20 15.25
C PRO A 83 2.51 18.19 16.35
N SER A 84 1.19 18.38 16.51
CA SER A 84 0.59 19.19 17.58
C SER A 84 0.03 18.28 18.67
N PHE A 85 0.54 18.39 19.89
CA PHE A 85 0.05 17.69 21.08
C PHE A 85 -0.78 18.63 21.96
N ALA A 86 -1.68 18.08 22.78
CA ALA A 86 -2.31 18.87 23.85
C ALA A 86 -1.25 19.20 24.93
N SER A 87 -1.40 20.32 25.62
CA SER A 87 -0.39 20.77 26.59
C SER A 87 -0.23 19.86 27.82
N ASP A 88 -1.26 19.07 28.12
CA ASP A 88 -1.33 18.12 29.22
C ASP A 88 -1.02 16.67 28.79
N ALA A 89 -0.81 16.43 27.49
CA ALA A 89 -0.51 15.10 26.97
C ALA A 89 0.96 14.73 27.17
N GLN A 90 1.22 13.47 27.50
CA GLN A 90 2.57 12.92 27.49
C GLN A 90 3.06 12.82 26.04
N VAL A 91 4.17 13.49 25.76
CA VAL A 91 4.80 13.50 24.44
C VAL A 91 5.62 12.21 24.27
N PRO A 92 5.45 11.45 23.18
CA PRO A 92 6.26 10.28 22.91
C PRO A 92 7.70 10.66 22.51
N ASP A 93 8.66 9.81 22.83
CA ASP A 93 10.07 10.00 22.44
C ASP A 93 10.30 9.78 20.94
N THR A 94 9.50 8.90 20.34
CA THR A 94 9.56 8.53 18.92
C THR A 94 8.25 8.82 18.19
N TRP A 95 8.34 9.33 16.97
CA TRP A 95 7.20 9.63 16.10
C TRP A 95 7.38 9.03 14.69
N ASP A 96 6.30 8.60 14.03
CA ASP A 96 6.39 8.10 12.66
C ASP A 96 6.44 9.25 11.64
N CYS A 97 7.49 9.28 10.81
CA CYS A 97 7.61 10.29 9.77
C CYS A 97 6.55 10.10 8.67
N PRO A 98 5.70 11.10 8.36
CA PRO A 98 4.64 10.96 7.35
C PRO A 98 5.17 10.84 5.91
N ARG A 99 6.45 11.14 5.68
CA ARG A 99 7.09 11.03 4.35
C ARG A 99 7.71 9.66 4.08
N CYS A 100 8.40 9.08 5.05
CA CYS A 100 9.16 7.84 4.84
C CYS A 100 8.73 6.66 5.74
N GLY A 101 7.86 6.89 6.72
CA GLY A 101 7.41 5.85 7.65
C GLY A 101 8.51 5.33 8.59
N PHE A 102 9.64 6.03 8.68
CA PHE A 102 10.69 5.71 9.63
C PHE A 102 10.43 6.38 10.97
N PRO A 103 10.93 5.80 12.07
CA PRO A 103 10.90 6.46 13.37
C PRO A 103 11.69 7.78 13.27
N ALA A 104 11.16 8.79 13.94
CA ALA A 104 11.72 10.12 14.09
C ALA A 104 11.87 10.41 15.59
N GLY A 105 13.00 11.00 15.99
CA GLY A 105 13.29 11.36 17.38
C GLY A 105 13.20 12.86 17.59
N GLN A 106 13.16 13.30 18.84
CA GLN A 106 13.16 14.74 19.18
C GLN A 106 14.54 15.40 19.03
N ASP A 107 15.61 14.63 18.93
CA ASP A 107 16.95 15.15 18.67
C ASP A 107 17.24 15.15 17.16
N GLN A 108 17.73 16.28 16.65
CA GLN A 108 18.14 16.44 15.27
C GLN A 108 19.47 15.73 14.97
N GLU A 109 20.38 15.69 15.94
CA GLU A 109 21.74 15.15 15.77
C GLU A 109 21.78 13.63 15.94
N HIS A 110 20.80 13.05 16.65
CA HIS A 110 20.71 11.60 16.90
C HIS A 110 19.31 11.06 16.58
N PRO A 111 18.91 11.02 15.30
CA PRO A 111 17.65 10.40 14.92
C PRO A 111 17.69 8.88 15.20
N PRO A 112 16.55 8.27 15.61
CA PRO A 112 16.48 6.84 15.86
C PRO A 112 16.71 6.04 14.58
N ASP A 113 17.45 4.93 14.71
CA ASP A 113 17.78 4.07 13.57
C ASP A 113 16.51 3.45 12.97
N PRO A 114 16.43 3.31 11.63
CA PRO A 114 15.34 2.59 10.99
C PRO A 114 15.26 1.14 11.48
N PRO A 115 14.04 0.58 11.66
CA PRO A 115 13.90 -0.82 12.01
C PRO A 115 14.57 -1.70 10.95
N ARG A 116 15.48 -2.56 11.38
CA ARG A 116 16.13 -3.53 10.50
C ARG A 116 15.11 -4.63 10.23
N ASN A 117 14.77 -4.85 8.97
CA ASN A 117 13.99 -6.02 8.59
C ASN A 117 14.93 -7.22 8.52
N GLU A 118 14.85 -8.14 9.47
CA GLU A 118 15.53 -9.43 9.33
C GLU A 118 15.09 -10.10 8.02
N PRO A 119 16.01 -10.41 7.10
CA PRO A 119 15.63 -11.02 5.84
C PRO A 119 14.91 -12.33 6.07
N TYR A 120 13.68 -12.43 5.57
CA TYR A 120 13.02 -13.72 5.48
C TYR A 120 13.80 -14.65 4.56
N LYS A 121 13.60 -15.95 4.77
CA LYS A 121 14.25 -16.97 3.97
C LYS A 121 13.83 -16.86 2.50
N THR A 122 14.81 -16.63 1.63
CA THR A 122 14.58 -16.52 0.18
C THR A 122 14.43 -17.90 -0.47
N HIS A 123 13.82 -17.97 -1.65
CA HIS A 123 13.71 -19.22 -2.43
C HIS A 123 15.08 -19.88 -2.65
N LEU A 124 16.13 -19.08 -2.95
CA LEU A 124 17.49 -19.59 -3.10
C LEU A 124 18.03 -20.19 -1.80
N ALA A 125 17.74 -19.58 -0.65
CA ALA A 125 18.13 -20.14 0.63
C ALA A 125 17.48 -21.51 0.88
N TYR A 126 16.19 -21.69 0.53
CA TYR A 126 15.55 -23.01 0.57
C TYR A 126 16.20 -24.03 -0.36
N VAL A 127 16.70 -23.61 -1.52
CA VAL A 127 17.41 -24.52 -2.45
C VAL A 127 18.76 -24.93 -1.89
N ARG A 128 19.53 -23.97 -1.35
CA ARG A 128 20.89 -24.21 -0.81
C ARG A 128 20.92 -25.10 0.42
N GLU A 129 19.83 -25.19 1.17
CA GLU A 129 19.73 -26.14 2.30
C GLU A 129 19.60 -27.60 1.86
N ARG A 130 19.18 -27.86 0.61
CA ARG A 130 18.94 -29.21 0.08
C ARG A 130 19.85 -29.61 -1.08
N ARG A 131 20.57 -28.65 -1.66
CA ARG A 131 21.49 -28.85 -2.77
C ARG A 131 22.81 -28.16 -2.45
N SER A 132 23.90 -28.87 -2.68
CA SER A 132 25.23 -28.30 -2.63
C SER A 132 25.48 -27.39 -3.84
N ASP A 133 26.51 -26.55 -3.78
CA ASP A 133 26.90 -25.74 -4.93
C ASP A 133 27.28 -26.63 -6.14
N ALA A 134 27.88 -27.81 -5.90
CA ALA A 134 28.20 -28.78 -6.94
C ALA A 134 26.96 -29.37 -7.63
N ASP A 135 25.89 -29.67 -6.87
CA ASP A 135 24.62 -30.10 -7.45
C ASP A 135 23.99 -29.00 -8.30
N GLY A 136 24.12 -27.75 -7.87
CA GLY A 136 23.66 -26.58 -8.61
C GLY A 136 24.38 -26.44 -9.95
N GLU A 137 25.70 -26.64 -9.96
CA GLU A 137 26.52 -26.58 -11.17
C GLU A 137 26.20 -27.72 -12.14
N ALA A 138 25.96 -28.94 -11.65
CA ALA A 138 25.55 -30.07 -12.48
C ALA A 138 24.20 -29.81 -13.18
N ILE A 139 23.20 -29.29 -12.46
CA ILE A 139 21.89 -28.95 -13.03
C ILE A 139 22.01 -27.83 -14.06
N LEU A 140 22.87 -26.83 -13.80
CA LEU A 140 23.14 -25.76 -14.75
C LEU A 140 23.78 -26.30 -16.03
N ALA A 141 24.78 -27.16 -15.91
CA ALA A 141 25.45 -27.78 -17.06
C ALA A 141 24.46 -28.61 -17.90
N GLU A 142 23.61 -29.43 -17.27
CA GLU A 142 22.56 -30.19 -17.95
C GLU A 142 21.60 -29.28 -18.72
N ALA A 143 21.15 -28.18 -18.09
CA ALA A 143 20.24 -27.23 -18.72
C ALA A 143 20.90 -26.50 -19.91
N LEU A 144 22.18 -26.14 -19.80
CA LEU A 144 22.93 -25.50 -20.87
C LEU A 144 23.15 -26.46 -22.05
N ALA A 145 23.48 -27.72 -21.79
CA ALA A 145 23.67 -28.72 -22.83
C ALA A 145 22.37 -28.98 -23.61
N LYS A 146 21.20 -29.03 -22.93
CA LYS A 146 19.88 -29.07 -23.58
C LYS A 146 19.60 -27.85 -24.45
N LEU A 147 19.95 -26.65 -23.98
CA LEU A 147 19.77 -25.42 -24.77
C LEU A 147 20.68 -25.37 -26.01
N ARG A 148 21.83 -26.03 -25.95
CA ARG A 148 22.79 -26.15 -27.06
C ARG A 148 22.49 -27.31 -28.01
N GLY A 149 21.57 -28.21 -27.64
CA GLY A 149 21.26 -29.42 -28.40
C GLY A 149 22.35 -30.50 -28.32
N GLU A 150 23.18 -30.45 -27.27
CA GLU A 150 24.20 -31.46 -26.96
C GLU A 150 23.59 -32.68 -26.24
N ILE A 151 22.36 -32.52 -25.72
CA ILE A 151 21.53 -33.53 -25.05
C ILE A 151 20.10 -33.42 -25.58
#